data_AF-A0A1H8TJF0-F1
#
_entry.id   AF-A0A1H8TJF0-F1
#
_cell.length_a   1.000
_cell.length_b   1.000
_cell.length_c   1.000
_cell.angle_alpha   90.00
_cell.angle_beta   90.00
_cell.angle_gamma   90.00
#
_symmetry.space_group_name_H-M   'P 1'
#
loop_
_entity.id
_entity.type
_entity.pdbx_description
1 polymer ?
#
loop_
_entity_poly.entity_id
_entity_poly.type
_entity_poly.pdbx_seq_one_letter_code
_entity_poly.pdbx_strand_id
1 'polypeptide(L)' 'MNADLPGTDAFDGATQFVRQEDVAASIPCGKDVNDFVAAVRPYADAGFDEIALVQVGGGHQKPFLRWAQETLLPALRESL' A
#
# COMPACT_ATOMS: atom_id res chain seq x y z
N MET A 1 -22.63 10.90 -9.71
CA MET A 1 -21.26 10.80 -9.18
C MET A 1 -20.42 11.78 -9.97
N ASN A 2 -19.88 12.81 -9.33
CA ASN A 2 -19.01 13.79 -9.99
C ASN A 2 -17.58 13.28 -9.77
N ALA A 3 -16.97 12.70 -10.81
CA ALA A 3 -15.66 12.04 -10.72
C ALA A 3 -14.49 13.04 -10.69
N ASP A 4 -14.74 14.28 -11.10
CA ASP A 4 -13.78 15.36 -11.02
C ASP A 4 -13.88 16.06 -9.65
N LEU A 5 -12.76 16.11 -8.93
CA LEU A 5 -12.55 16.89 -7.71
C LEU A 5 -11.60 18.06 -8.01
N PRO A 6 -12.04 19.08 -8.75
CA PRO A 6 -11.15 20.11 -9.29
C PRO A 6 -10.68 21.14 -8.24
N GLY A 7 -11.27 21.14 -7.03
CA GLY A 7 -10.97 22.10 -5.97
C GLY A 7 -11.07 21.48 -4.57
N THR A 8 -10.50 22.17 -3.58
CA THR A 8 -10.40 21.70 -2.18
C THR A 8 -11.77 21.41 -1.56
N ASP A 9 -12.78 22.25 -1.80
CA ASP A 9 -14.12 22.06 -1.25
C ASP A 9 -14.78 20.75 -1.72
N ALA A 10 -14.50 20.34 -2.97
CA ALA A 10 -14.98 19.07 -3.50
C ALA A 10 -14.26 17.88 -2.84
N PHE A 11 -12.95 18.02 -2.56
CA PHE A 11 -12.18 17.00 -1.85
C PHE A 11 -12.63 16.86 -0.40
N ASP A 12 -12.88 17.98 0.31
CA ASP A 12 -13.42 18.00 1.66
C ASP A 12 -14.79 17.29 1.72
N GLY A 13 -15.68 17.61 0.78
CA GLY A 13 -16.98 16.94 0.68
C GLY A 13 -16.86 15.44 0.38
N ALA A 14 -15.92 15.03 -0.47
CA ALA A 14 -15.68 13.63 -0.80
C ALA A 14 -15.06 12.83 0.35
N THR A 15 -14.26 13.49 1.20
CA THR A 15 -13.52 12.85 2.29
C THR A 15 -14.16 13.03 3.66
N GLN A 16 -15.29 13.76 3.78
CA GLN A 16 -15.93 14.08 5.06
C GLN A 16 -16.32 12.86 5.93
N PHE A 17 -16.46 11.68 5.32
CA PHE A 17 -16.79 10.42 6.01
C PHE A 17 -15.57 9.51 6.25
N VAL A 18 -14.39 9.90 5.75
CA VAL A 18 -13.15 9.14 5.95
C VAL A 18 -12.60 9.45 7.33
N ARG A 19 -12.46 8.41 8.16
CA ARG A 19 -11.87 8.52 9.48
C ARG A 19 -10.42 8.04 9.43
N GLN A 20 -9.63 8.45 10.43
CA GLN A 20 -8.21 8.09 10.48
C GLN A 20 -8.02 6.56 10.53
N GLU A 21 -8.90 5.85 11.24
CA GLU A 21 -8.88 4.39 11.31
C GLU A 21 -9.17 3.72 9.96
N ASP A 22 -9.98 4.34 9.10
CA ASP A 22 -10.31 3.80 7.78
C ASP A 22 -9.06 3.80 6.89
N VAL A 23 -8.26 4.88 6.96
CA VAL A 23 -6.98 4.97 6.25
C VAL A 23 -5.96 4.01 6.86
N ALA A 24 -5.84 3.96 8.18
CA ALA A 24 -4.88 3.10 8.87
C ALA A 24 -5.10 1.60 8.60
N ALA A 25 -6.36 1.17 8.47
CA ALA A 25 -6.69 -0.22 8.15
C ALA A 25 -6.44 -0.59 6.67
N SER A 26 -6.34 0.40 5.77
CA SER A 26 -6.19 0.15 4.34
C SER A 26 -4.73 0.00 3.88
N ILE A 27 -3.76 0.43 4.69
CA ILE A 27 -2.34 0.45 4.32
C ILE A 27 -1.56 -0.41 5.31
N PRO A 28 -0.92 -1.50 4.88
CA PRO A 28 -0.06 -2.28 5.77
C PRO A 28 1.09 -1.40 6.27
N CYS A 29 1.13 -1.22 7.59
CA CYS A 29 2.12 -0.42 8.30
C CYS A 29 2.83 -1.31 9.32
N GLY A 30 4.16 -1.37 9.26
CA GLY A 30 4.97 -2.10 10.24
C GLY A 30 5.82 -3.19 9.61
N LYS A 31 6.10 -4.24 10.41
CA LYS A 31 7.07 -5.29 10.07
C LYS A 31 6.44 -6.67 9.81
N ASP A 32 5.12 -6.81 9.94
CA ASP A 32 4.46 -8.08 9.67
C ASP A 32 4.41 -8.31 8.17
N VAL A 33 5.11 -9.34 7.72
CA VAL A 33 5.25 -9.69 6.30
C VAL A 33 3.91 -10.16 5.72
N ASN A 34 3.08 -10.81 6.53
CA ASN A 34 1.81 -11.37 6.05
C ASN A 34 0.83 -10.26 5.63
N ASP A 35 0.87 -9.11 6.30
CA ASP A 35 0.06 -7.95 5.94
C ASP A 35 0.39 -7.46 4.52
N PHE A 36 1.68 -7.45 4.16
CA PHE A 36 2.11 -7.09 2.82
C PHE A 36 1.77 -8.17 1.79
N VAL A 37 1.93 -9.46 2.11
CA VAL A 37 1.51 -10.56 1.22
C VAL A 37 0.02 -10.48 0.92
N ALA A 38 -0.81 -10.25 1.96
CA ALA A 38 -2.25 -10.08 1.80
C ALA A 38 -2.61 -8.86 0.96
N ALA A 39 -1.88 -7.75 1.11
CA ALA A 39 -2.09 -6.55 0.32
C ALA A 39 -1.68 -6.71 -1.16
N VAL A 40 -0.65 -7.51 -1.46
CA VAL A 40 -0.16 -7.72 -2.83
C VAL A 40 -0.98 -8.78 -3.59
N ARG A 41 -1.50 -9.80 -2.89
CA ARG A 41 -2.22 -10.94 -3.49
C ARG A 41 -3.33 -10.55 -4.48
N PRO A 42 -4.22 -9.59 -4.21
CA PRO A 42 -5.29 -9.23 -5.14
C PRO A 42 -4.77 -8.77 -6.51
N TYR A 43 -3.58 -8.15 -6.56
CA TYR A 43 -2.96 -7.73 -7.82
C TYR A 43 -2.36 -8.93 -8.56
N ALA A 44 -1.67 -9.83 -7.85
CA ALA A 44 -1.17 -11.07 -8.45
C ALA A 44 -2.31 -11.94 -9.01
N ASP A 45 -3.38 -12.11 -8.23
CA ASP A 45 -4.59 -12.86 -8.65
C ASP A 45 -5.30 -12.20 -9.85
N ALA A 46 -5.18 -10.88 -10.01
CA ALA A 46 -5.68 -10.15 -11.16
C ALA A 46 -4.81 -10.32 -12.43
N GLY A 47 -3.67 -11.00 -12.33
CA GLY A 47 -2.77 -11.32 -13.44
C GLY A 47 -1.67 -10.28 -13.69
N PHE A 48 -1.41 -9.37 -12.74
CA PHE A 48 -0.24 -8.49 -12.83
C PHE A 48 1.05 -9.28 -12.55
N ASP A 49 2.04 -9.13 -13.44
CA ASP A 49 3.35 -9.78 -13.39
C ASP A 49 4.42 -8.89 -12.74
N GLU A 50 4.28 -7.57 -12.85
CA GLU A 50 5.14 -6.59 -12.19
C GLU A 50 4.35 -5.74 -11.19
N ILE A 51 4.71 -5.83 -9.90
CA ILE A 51 4.08 -5.05 -8.83
C ILE A 51 5.13 -4.15 -8.17
N ALA A 52 4.90 -2.84 -8.22
CA ALA A 52 5.79 -1.85 -7.63
C ALA A 52 5.39 -1.52 -6.18
N LEU A 53 6.32 -1.67 -5.24
CA LEU A 53 6.17 -1.20 -3.86
C LEU A 53 6.70 0.24 -3.76
N VAL A 54 5.82 1.20 -3.47
CA VAL A 54 6.13 2.64 -3.45
C VAL A 54 5.81 3.27 -2.09
N GLN A 55 6.20 4.54 -1.91
CA GLN A 55 5.94 5.33 -0.69
C GLN A 55 6.54 4.73 0.61
N VAL A 56 7.76 4.23 0.53
CA VAL A 56 8.49 3.63 1.67
C VAL A 56 9.10 4.65 2.65
N GLY A 57 8.73 5.92 2.53
CA GLY A 57 9.23 7.04 3.33
C GLY A 57 10.63 7.52 2.91
N GLY A 58 10.78 8.84 2.70
CA GLY A 58 12.03 9.43 2.19
C GLY A 58 13.27 9.15 3.06
N GLY A 59 13.11 9.13 4.39
CA GLY A 59 14.19 8.83 5.34
C GLY A 59 14.53 7.35 5.50
N HIS A 60 13.74 6.44 4.94
CA HIS A 60 13.80 5.01 5.24
C HIS A 60 14.12 4.13 4.03
N GLN A 61 14.45 4.73 2.88
CA GLN A 61 14.80 4.04 1.64
C GLN A 61 15.82 2.90 1.85
N LYS A 62 17.00 3.19 2.41
CA LYS A 62 18.05 2.18 2.60
C LYS A 62 17.66 1.06 3.58
N PRO A 63 17.15 1.36 4.79
CA PRO A 63 16.63 0.32 5.69
C PRO A 63 15.54 -0.54 5.05
N PHE A 64 14.58 0.09 4.35
CA PHE A 64 13.50 -0.63 3.68
C PHE A 64 14.03 -1.57 2.61
N LEU A 65 14.90 -1.10 1.71
CA LEU A 65 15.45 -1.95 0.64
C LEU A 65 16.19 -3.17 1.19
N ARG A 66 16.93 -3.00 2.30
CA ARG A 66 17.64 -4.10 2.95
C ARG A 66 16.67 -5.13 3.54
N TRP A 67 15.69 -4.66 4.32
CA TRP A 67 14.64 -5.52 4.87
C TRP A 67 13.81 -6.20 3.77
N ALA A 68 13.49 -5.47 2.71
CA ALA A 68 12.73 -5.99 1.60
C ALA A 68 13.48 -7.13 0.91
N GLN A 69 14.77 -6.95 0.64
CA GLN A 69 15.62 -7.99 0.06
C GLN A 69 15.73 -9.23 0.96
N GLU A 70 15.92 -9.03 2.27
CA GLU A 70 16.17 -10.13 3.21
C GLU A 70 14.90 -10.85 3.66
N THR A 71 13.75 -10.18 3.66
CA THR A 71 12.53 -10.67 4.31
C THR A 71 11.30 -10.59 3.42
N LEU A 72 10.94 -9.41 2.90
CA LEU A 72 9.65 -9.24 2.20
C LEU A 72 9.62 -9.92 0.82
N LEU A 73 10.62 -9.67 -0.02
CA LEU A 73 10.66 -10.17 -1.39
C LEU A 73 10.71 -11.71 -1.46
N PRO A 74 11.48 -12.43 -0.61
CA PRO A 74 11.38 -13.88 -0.52
C PRO A 74 9.95 -14.35 -0.22
N ALA A 75 9.31 -13.79 0.81
CA ALA A 75 7.96 -14.20 1.21
C ALA A 75 6.92 -13.94 0.11
N LEU A 76 7.01 -12.81 -0.60
CA LEU A 76 6.15 -12.52 -1.75
C LEU A 76 6.32 -13.54 -2.87
N ARG A 77 7.55 -13.94 -3.19
CA ARG A 77 7.84 -14.93 -4.24
C ARG A 77 7.39 -16.35 -3.88
N GLU A 78 7.36 -16.69 -2.60
CA GLU A 78 6.90 -18.01 -2.13
C GLU A 78 5.37 -18.10 -2.02
N SER A 79 4.70 -16.96 -1.81
CA SER A 79 3.27 -16.93 -1.42
C SER A 79 2.31 -16.52 -2.55
N LEU A 80 2.83 -15.96 -3.64
CA LEU A 80 2.08 -15.43 -4.79
C LEU A 80 2.45 -16.21 -6.05
#